data_AF-A0A920LFG9-F1
#
_entry.id   AF-A0A920LFG9-F1
#
_cell.length_a   1.000
_cell.length_b   1.000
_cell.length_c   1.000
_cell.angle_alpha   90.00
_cell.angle_beta   90.00
_cell.angle_gamma   90.00
#
_symmetry.space_group_name_H-M   'P 1'
#
loop_
_entity.id
_entity.type
_entity.pdbx_description
1 polymer ?
#
loop_
_entity_poly.entity_id
_entity_poly.type
_entity_poly.pdbx_seq_one_letter_code
_entity_poly.pdbx_strand_id
1 'polypeptide(L)'
;MMDVEGYVPKSIKIDDKSKIEPVESYNVKIMSIGFFTKLDQAVVWRGPMASKALNQMIFDTHWGELDFLFLDLPPGTGDIHLSLVQSLPITGSIIVSTPKMLHLLMQGEELKCFNKIVYLFQF
;
A
#
# COMPACT_ATOMS: atom_id res chain seq x y z
N MET A 1 -6.86 1.16 17.58
CA MET A 1 -5.93 1.95 16.75
C MET A 1 -4.55 1.31 16.93
N MET A 2 -3.65 1.33 15.94
CA MET A 2 -2.30 0.76 16.14
C MET A 2 -1.39 1.68 16.99
N ASP A 3 -1.94 2.74 17.60
CA ASP A 3 -1.26 3.71 18.47
C ASP A 3 0.01 4.36 17.86
N VAL A 4 0.03 4.52 16.54
CA VAL A 4 1.14 5.11 15.76
C VAL A 4 0.87 6.55 15.27
N GLU A 5 -0.18 7.19 15.79
CA GLU A 5 -0.53 8.56 15.40
C GLU A 5 0.58 9.55 15.78
N GLY A 6 0.97 10.40 14.83
CA GLY A 6 2.04 11.39 15.03
C GLY A 6 3.46 10.85 14.88
N TYR A 7 3.64 9.56 14.58
CA TYR A 7 4.97 9.03 14.29
C TYR A 7 5.50 9.56 12.95
N VAL A 8 6.77 9.94 12.94
CA VAL A 8 7.49 10.40 11.74
C VAL A 8 8.59 9.39 11.41
N PRO A 9 8.52 8.68 10.28
CA PRO A 9 9.52 7.75 9.82
C PRO A 9 10.90 8.39 9.74
N LYS A 10 11.89 7.70 10.29
CA LYS A 10 13.29 8.15 10.26
C LYS A 10 13.98 7.59 9.04
N SER A 11 15.00 8.30 8.59
CA SER A 11 15.93 7.80 7.59
C SER A 11 17.08 7.09 8.30
N ILE A 12 17.32 5.84 7.89
CA ILE A 12 18.43 5.00 8.38
C ILE A 12 19.37 4.68 7.22
N LYS A 13 20.64 4.37 7.52
CA LYS A 13 21.61 3.91 6.53
C LYS A 13 21.75 2.40 6.61
N ILE A 14 21.50 1.72 5.49
CA ILE A 14 21.71 0.28 5.30
C ILE A 14 22.59 0.12 4.07
N ASP A 15 23.76 -0.51 4.19
CA ASP A 15 24.73 -0.72 3.11
C ASP A 15 25.05 0.57 2.31
N ASP A 16 25.34 1.65 3.04
CA ASP A 16 25.56 3.01 2.51
C ASP A 16 24.40 3.63 1.72
N LYS A 17 23.24 2.97 1.67
CA LYS A 17 22.01 3.50 1.08
C LYS A 17 21.09 4.05 2.16
N SER A 18 20.48 5.19 1.87
CA SER A 18 19.42 5.75 2.72
C SER A 18 18.14 4.95 2.52
N LYS A 19 17.56 4.47 3.61
CA LYS A 19 16.29 3.73 3.67
C LYS A 19 15.37 4.36 4.71
N ILE A 20 14.08 4.11 4.58
CA ILE A 20 13.05 4.56 5.52
C ILE A 20 12.87 3.47 6.58
N GLU A 21 12.96 3.84 7.85
CA GLU A 21 12.62 2.96 8.97
C GLU A 21 11.10 2.91 9.13
N PRO A 22 10.45 1.73 8.99
CA PRO A 22 9.01 1.61 9.19
C PRO A 22 8.65 1.80 10.65
N VAL A 23 7.41 2.20 10.89
CA VAL A 23 6.87 2.28 12.25
C VAL A 23 6.55 0.87 12.72
N GLU A 24 6.96 0.52 13.92
CA GLU A 24 6.66 -0.79 14.49
C GLU A 24 5.63 -0.66 15.61
N SER A 25 4.58 -1.46 15.55
CA SER A 25 3.56 -1.54 16.59
C SER A 25 3.05 -2.96 16.71
N TYR A 26 3.06 -3.52 17.92
CA TYR A 26 2.68 -4.91 18.19
C TYR A 26 3.40 -5.92 17.26
N ASN A 27 4.69 -5.72 16.99
CA ASN A 27 5.52 -6.49 16.05
C ASN A 27 5.04 -6.47 14.58
N VAL A 28 4.20 -5.50 14.22
CA VAL A 28 3.78 -5.24 12.84
C VAL A 28 4.52 -4.00 12.35
N LYS A 29 5.25 -4.14 11.23
CA LYS A 29 5.87 -3.03 10.53
C LYS A 29 4.83 -2.33 9.66
N ILE A 30 4.73 -1.02 9.79
CA ILE A 30 3.71 -0.18 9.18
C ILE A 30 4.38 0.96 8.44
N MET A 31 3.97 1.17 7.19
CA MET A 31 4.32 2.34 6.39
C MET A 31 3.05 2.91 5.76
N SER A 32 2.87 4.22 5.85
CA SER A 32 1.71 4.92 5.31
C SER A 32 2.10 6.31 4.81
N ILE A 33 1.47 6.74 3.73
CA ILE A 33 1.57 8.13 3.23
C ILE A 33 1.15 9.12 4.33
N GLY A 34 0.22 8.71 5.20
CA GLY A 34 -0.26 9.52 6.31
C GLY A 34 0.85 9.97 7.28
N PHE A 35 1.98 9.25 7.34
CA PHE A 35 3.11 9.66 8.17
C PHE A 35 3.90 10.86 7.59
N PHE A 36 3.77 11.11 6.29
CA PHE A 36 4.45 12.21 5.60
C PHE A 36 3.57 13.46 5.44
N THR A 37 2.29 13.36 5.78
CA THR A 37 1.33 14.47 5.71
C THR A 37 0.95 14.92 7.11
N LYS A 38 0.92 16.23 7.36
CA LYS A 38 0.29 16.74 8.57
C LYS A 38 -1.23 16.57 8.45
N LEU A 39 -1.90 16.20 9.54
CA LEU A 39 -3.34 15.88 9.61
C LEU A 39 -4.26 16.99 9.06
N ASP A 40 -3.75 18.22 9.02
CA ASP A 40 -4.38 19.46 8.62
C ASP A 40 -4.15 19.86 7.15
N GLN A 41 -3.35 19.09 6.38
CA GLN A 41 -3.12 19.35 4.95
C GLN A 41 -3.72 18.26 4.07
N ALA A 42 -4.84 18.58 3.42
CA ALA A 42 -5.41 17.76 2.35
C ALA A 42 -4.53 17.85 1.09
N VAL A 43 -3.52 16.99 0.98
CA VAL A 43 -2.70 16.86 -0.23
C VAL A 43 -3.45 16.01 -1.24
N VAL A 44 -3.73 16.56 -2.43
CA VAL A 44 -4.34 15.79 -3.52
C VAL A 44 -3.26 14.99 -4.24
N TRP A 45 -3.16 13.70 -3.92
CA TRP A 45 -2.23 12.77 -4.55
C TRP A 45 -2.75 12.32 -5.92
N ARG A 46 -2.32 12.98 -7.01
CA ARG A 46 -2.76 12.63 -8.38
C ARG A 46 -1.77 11.70 -9.07
N GLY A 47 -2.32 10.68 -9.74
CA GLY A 47 -1.67 9.81 -10.74
C GLY A 47 -0.20 9.50 -10.47
N PRO A 48 0.76 10.14 -11.18
CA PRO A 48 2.19 9.82 -11.05
C PRO A 48 2.78 10.03 -9.66
N MET A 49 2.29 11.02 -8.91
CA MET A 49 2.80 11.33 -7.57
C MET A 49 2.42 10.24 -6.56
N ALA A 50 1.18 9.75 -6.64
CA ALA A 50 0.70 8.66 -5.80
C ALA A 50 1.46 7.36 -6.11
N SER A 51 1.64 7.02 -7.40
CA SER A 51 2.41 5.85 -7.83
C SER A 51 3.86 5.91 -7.34
N LYS A 52 4.50 7.08 -7.46
CA LYS A 52 5.89 7.28 -7.00
C LYS A 52 5.99 7.11 -5.49
N ALA A 53 5.12 7.74 -4.71
CA ALA A 53 5.12 7.62 -3.26
C ALA A 53 4.90 6.17 -2.81
N LEU A 54 3.97 5.46 -3.45
CA LEU A 54 3.73 4.03 -3.19
C LEU A 54 4.97 3.19 -3.46
N ASN A 55 5.62 3.38 -4.61
CA ASN A 55 6.86 2.67 -4.93
C ASN A 55 7.97 2.97 -3.91
N GLN A 56 8.13 4.22 -3.49
CA GLN A 56 9.11 4.57 -2.46
C GLN A 56 8.80 3.89 -1.12
N MET A 57 7.54 3.87 -0.68
CA MET A 57 7.17 3.18 0.55
C MET A 57 7.42 1.67 0.48
N ILE A 58 7.29 1.04 -0.67
CA ILE A 58 7.49 -0.41 -0.81
C ILE A 58 8.98 -0.73 -0.94
N PHE A 59 9.71 -0.04 -1.82
CA PHE A 59 11.09 -0.38 -2.17
C PHE A 59 12.15 0.35 -1.33
N ASP A 60 11.88 1.57 -0.86
CA ASP A 60 12.81 2.38 -0.08
C ASP A 60 12.64 2.22 1.44
N THR A 61 11.60 1.51 1.89
CA THR A 61 11.45 1.12 3.30
C THR A 61 12.31 -0.11 3.61
N HIS A 62 13.00 -0.08 4.74
CA HIS A 62 13.74 -1.22 5.25
C HIS A 62 12.81 -2.16 6.02
N TRP A 63 12.19 -3.09 5.28
CA TRP A 63 11.28 -4.08 5.84
C TRP A 63 11.97 -5.18 6.64
N GLY A 64 13.26 -5.43 6.41
CA GLY A 64 13.97 -6.58 6.98
C GLY A 64 13.39 -7.91 6.47
N GLU A 65 13.42 -8.94 7.32
CA GLU A 65 12.72 -10.20 7.05
C GLU A 65 11.22 -10.04 7.32
N LEU A 66 10.39 -10.52 6.40
CA LEU A 66 8.92 -10.49 6.48
C LEU A 66 8.35 -11.80 5.98
N ASP A 67 7.45 -12.44 6.72
CA ASP A 67 6.68 -13.55 6.16
C ASP A 67 5.62 -13.06 5.17
N PHE A 68 5.01 -11.91 5.48
CA PHE A 68 3.93 -11.32 4.70
C PHE A 68 3.99 -9.80 4.64
N LEU A 69 3.69 -9.24 3.45
CA LEU A 69 3.43 -7.82 3.27
C LEU A 69 2.01 -7.61 2.74
N PHE A 70 1.22 -6.84 3.50
CA PHE A 70 -0.12 -6.41 3.10
C PHE A 70 -0.04 -5.02 2.48
N LEU A 71 -0.54 -4.87 1.24
CA LEU A 71 -0.63 -3.57 0.58
C LEU A 71 -2.09 -3.11 0.51
N ASP A 72 -2.38 -1.98 1.15
CA ASP A 72 -3.68 -1.31 1.08
C ASP A 72 -3.67 -0.26 -0.03
N LEU A 73 -4.31 -0.58 -1.14
CA LEU A 73 -4.35 0.30 -2.31
C LEU A 73 -5.69 1.03 -2.42
N PRO A 74 -5.68 2.27 -2.96
CA PRO A 74 -6.92 2.99 -3.25
C PRO A 74 -7.81 2.19 -4.23
N PRO A 75 -9.14 2.35 -4.13
CA PRO A 75 -10.09 1.60 -4.96
C PRO A 75 -9.91 1.88 -6.46
N GLY A 76 -10.31 0.90 -7.27
CA GLY A 76 -10.29 0.97 -8.74
C GLY A 76 -9.30 0.00 -9.39
N THR A 77 -9.15 0.10 -10.71
CA THR A 77 -8.26 -0.74 -11.54
C THR A 77 -7.28 0.10 -12.38
N GLY A 78 -7.05 1.35 -11.96
CA GLY A 78 -6.17 2.26 -12.68
C GLY A 78 -4.71 1.78 -12.71
N ASP A 79 -3.87 2.50 -13.46
CA ASP A 79 -2.49 2.14 -13.77
C ASP A 79 -1.61 1.80 -12.55
N ILE A 80 -1.95 2.29 -11.35
CA ILE A 80 -1.26 1.95 -10.10
C ILE A 80 -1.32 0.45 -9.84
N HIS A 81 -2.50 -0.17 -9.96
CA HIS A 81 -2.68 -1.60 -9.70
C HIS A 81 -1.92 -2.45 -10.73
N LEU A 82 -2.04 -2.10 -12.01
CA LEU A 82 -1.36 -2.82 -13.09
C LEU A 82 0.16 -2.71 -12.98
N SER A 83 0.66 -1.50 -12.72
CA SER A 83 2.10 -1.26 -12.57
C SER A 83 2.67 -2.01 -11.35
N LEU A 84 1.91 -2.09 -10.27
CA LEU A 84 2.33 -2.78 -9.04
C LEU A 84 2.36 -4.30 -9.21
N VAL A 85 1.35 -4.85 -9.89
CA VAL A 85 1.29 -6.29 -10.21
C VAL A 85 2.44 -6.71 -11.12
N GLN A 86 2.93 -5.80 -11.96
CA GLN A 86 4.11 -6.04 -12.79
C GLN A 86 5.43 -5.86 -12.03
N SER A 87 5.48 -4.99 -11.02
CA SER A 87 6.72 -4.66 -10.32
C SER A 87 7.02 -5.58 -9.13
N LEU A 88 6.04 -6.34 -8.64
CA LEU A 88 6.19 -7.19 -7.48
C LEU A 88 5.76 -8.65 -7.74
N PRO A 89 6.46 -9.64 -7.19
CA PRO A 89 6.09 -11.05 -7.32
C PRO A 89 4.90 -11.39 -6.39
N ILE A 90 3.68 -11.02 -6.80
CA ILE A 90 2.47 -11.22 -6.00
C ILE A 90 2.15 -12.71 -5.88
N THR A 91 2.01 -13.19 -4.63
CA THR A 91 1.59 -14.57 -4.35
C THR A 91 0.07 -14.71 -4.37
N GLY A 92 -0.65 -13.66 -3.94
CA GLY A 92 -2.11 -13.66 -3.92
C GLY A 92 -2.73 -12.28 -3.74
N SER A 93 -4.03 -12.19 -3.94
CA SER A 93 -4.80 -10.96 -3.70
C SER A 93 -6.11 -11.26 -2.98
N ILE A 94 -6.51 -10.35 -2.09
CA ILE A 94 -7.79 -10.35 -1.40
C ILE A 94 -8.60 -9.20 -1.98
N ILE A 95 -9.76 -9.55 -2.53
CA ILE A 95 -10.69 -8.59 -3.09
C ILE A 95 -11.79 -8.32 -2.08
N VAL A 96 -11.94 -7.05 -1.68
CA VAL A 96 -13.02 -6.61 -0.81
C VAL A 96 -14.07 -5.89 -1.64
N SER A 97 -15.31 -6.37 -1.58
CA SER A 97 -16.44 -5.83 -2.34
C SER A 97 -17.72 -5.84 -1.51
N THR A 98 -18.76 -5.17 -2.01
CA THR A 98 -20.10 -5.19 -1.42
C THR A 98 -20.99 -6.23 -2.12
N PRO A 99 -22.03 -6.77 -1.45
CA PRO A 99 -22.92 -7.76 -2.07
C PRO A 99 -23.52 -7.30 -3.39
N LYS A 100 -23.91 -6.02 -3.49
CA LYS A 100 -24.46 -5.42 -4.71
C LYS A 100 -23.46 -5.45 -5.87
N MET A 101 -22.19 -5.15 -5.62
CA MET A 101 -21.17 -5.09 -6.66
C MET A 101 -20.76 -6.49 -7.15
N LEU A 102 -20.73 -7.47 -6.24
CA LEU A 102 -20.53 -8.87 -6.61
C LEU A 102 -21.61 -9.37 -7.58
N HIS A 103 -22.86 -8.96 -7.36
CA HIS A 103 -23.99 -9.31 -8.24
C HIS A 103 -23.84 -8.74 -9.66
N LEU A 104 -23.29 -7.53 -9.81
CA LEU A 104 -23.01 -6.93 -11.11
C LEU A 104 -21.86 -7.64 -11.84
N LEU A 105 -20.80 -8.00 -11.11
CA LEU A 105 -19.68 -8.81 -11.60
C LEU A 105 -20.14 -10.16 -12.16
N MET A 106 -21.05 -10.83 -11.47
CA MET A 106 -21.59 -12.13 -11.91
C MET A 106 -22.51 -12.02 -13.14
N GLN A 107 -22.96 -10.82 -13.49
CA GLN A 107 -23.80 -10.57 -14.67
C GLN A 107 -23.00 -10.13 -15.91
N GLY A 108 -21.66 -10.13 -15.82
CA GLY A 108 -20.79 -9.81 -16.94
C GLY A 108 -20.54 -8.31 -17.14
N GLU A 109 -20.89 -7.47 -16.17
CA GLU A 109 -20.45 -6.07 -16.18
C GLU A 109 -18.96 -5.96 -15.84
N GLU A 110 -18.25 -5.06 -16.51
CA GLU A 110 -16.81 -4.84 -16.34
C GLU A 110 -16.41 -4.62 -14.87
N LEU A 111 -15.21 -5.14 -14.52
CA LEU A 111 -14.49 -5.10 -13.24
C LEU A 111 -14.17 -3.68 -12.71
N LYS A 112 -15.05 -2.69 -12.86
CA LYS A 112 -14.79 -1.29 -12.52
C LYS A 112 -14.83 -0.98 -11.03
N CYS A 113 -15.20 -1.91 -10.15
CA CYS A 113 -15.33 -1.57 -8.73
C CYS A 113 -14.86 -2.70 -7.82
N PHE A 114 -13.62 -2.57 -7.37
CA PHE A 114 -13.21 -3.14 -6.10
C PHE A 114 -13.10 -2.01 -5.09
N ASN A 115 -13.71 -2.20 -3.92
CA ASN A 115 -13.63 -1.21 -2.85
C ASN A 115 -12.23 -1.19 -2.25
N LYS A 116 -11.53 -2.33 -2.25
CA LYS A 116 -10.16 -2.48 -1.79
C LYS A 116 -9.58 -3.77 -2.34
N ILE A 117 -8.36 -3.70 -2.87
CA ILE A 117 -7.56 -4.88 -3.18
C ILE A 117 -6.41 -4.89 -2.18
N VAL A 118 -6.25 -6.00 -1.47
CA VAL A 118 -5.11 -6.21 -0.59
C VAL A 118 -4.21 -7.26 -1.23
N TYR A 119 -2.99 -6.89 -1.57
CA TYR A 119 -2.00 -7.84 -2.08
C TYR A 119 -1.26 -8.50 -0.94
N LEU A 120 -0.95 -9.78 -1.12
CA LEU A 120 -0.14 -10.59 -0.22
C LEU A 120 1.15 -10.99 -0.95
N PHE A 121 2.27 -10.68 -0.32
CA PHE A 121 3.59 -11.17 -0.69
C PHE A 121 4.07 -12.16 0.35
N GLN A 122 4.73 -13.22 -0.08
CA GLN A 122 5.54 -14.07 0.78
C GLN A 122 7.01 -13.88 0.40
N PHE A 123 7.86 -13.54 1.36
CA PHE A 123 9.32 -13.43 1.15
C PHE A 123 10.06 -14.70 1.57
#